data_AF-A0A9W9YYN7-F1
#
_entry.id   AF-A0A9W9YYN7-F1
#
_cell.length_a   1.000
_cell.length_b   1.000
_cell.length_c   1.000
_cell.angle_alpha   90.00
_cell.angle_beta   90.00
_cell.angle_gamma   90.00
#
_symmetry.space_group_name_H-M   'P 1'
#
loop_
_entity.id
_entity.type
_entity.pdbx_description
1 polymer ?
#
loop_
_entity_poly.entity_id
_entity_poly.type
_entity_poly.pdbx_seq_one_letter_code
_entity_poly.pdbx_strand_id
1 'polypeptide(L)'
;MVTAAQKWTPVGEQLNCSINGPINDGHIPLGGTLRLNVDVDACHVKKLEHVQVKSGTRSKLLSVRRNDKDTFGLTDWDFMTVHLWDESPRGTWELLFHHTKLPTDIPTKPDIEERERVLIQHDLLKARRDEIVDDYNNYHDEIHHGRFGEDYMRDQVFPVAQDESELDNLLQEDEGSESAGEYAGTVTKWVLTLYGTGE
;
A
#
# COMPACT_ATOMS: atom_id res chain seq x y z
N MET A 1 4.03 -32.66 0.04
CA MET A 1 4.66 -32.31 -1.25
C MET A 1 5.17 -33.56 -1.97
N VAL A 2 6.11 -34.33 -1.41
CA VAL A 2 6.69 -35.53 -2.06
C VAL A 2 5.64 -36.60 -2.40
N THR A 3 4.71 -36.88 -1.49
CA THR A 3 3.62 -37.85 -1.70
C THR A 3 2.63 -37.44 -2.80
N ALA A 4 2.43 -36.13 -2.99
CA ALA A 4 1.60 -35.60 -4.07
C ALA A 4 2.34 -35.67 -5.41
N ALA A 5 3.64 -35.36 -5.43
CA ALA A 5 4.47 -35.43 -6.62
C ALA A 5 4.57 -36.86 -7.19
N GLN A 6 4.59 -37.90 -6.34
CA GLN A 6 4.61 -39.29 -6.76
C GLN A 6 3.37 -39.73 -7.56
N LYS A 7 2.24 -39.05 -7.38
CA LYS A 7 0.96 -39.35 -8.06
C LYS A 7 0.55 -38.24 -9.03
N TRP A 8 1.43 -37.27 -9.29
CA TRP A 8 1.12 -36.10 -10.09
C TRP A 8 1.09 -36.45 -11.57
N THR A 9 -0.01 -36.14 -12.24
CA THR A 9 -0.11 -36.18 -13.69
C THR A 9 0.38 -34.85 -14.26
N PRO A 10 1.27 -34.86 -15.28
CA PRO A 10 1.68 -33.64 -15.95
C PRO A 10 0.47 -32.85 -16.44
N VAL A 11 0.53 -31.53 -16.28
CA VAL A 11 -0.49 -30.63 -16.82
C VAL A 11 -0.30 -30.48 -18.34
N GLY A 12 -1.39 -30.17 -19.05
CA GLY A 12 -1.36 -29.92 -20.49
C GLY A 12 -0.54 -28.67 -20.86
N GLU A 13 -0.46 -28.39 -22.16
CA GLU A 13 0.26 -27.22 -22.66
C GLU A 13 -0.31 -25.91 -22.09
N GLN A 14 0.59 -25.00 -21.71
CA GLN A 14 0.22 -23.68 -21.24
C GLN A 14 -0.22 -22.82 -22.43
N LEU A 15 -1.41 -22.26 -22.31
CA LEU A 15 -2.04 -21.34 -23.24
C LEU A 15 -2.15 -19.96 -22.59
N ASN A 16 -2.11 -18.92 -23.41
CA ASN A 16 -2.35 -17.54 -22.99
C ASN A 16 -3.38 -16.86 -23.89
N CYS A 17 -3.94 -15.77 -23.37
CA CYS A 17 -5.08 -15.11 -23.99
C CYS A 17 -5.13 -13.66 -23.48
N SER A 18 -4.89 -12.70 -24.36
CA SER A 18 -4.90 -11.27 -24.02
C SER A 18 -6.14 -10.60 -24.60
N ILE A 19 -6.89 -9.92 -23.74
CA ILE A 19 -8.08 -9.15 -24.11
C ILE A 19 -7.84 -7.69 -23.74
N ASN A 20 -8.04 -6.80 -24.70
CA ASN A 20 -8.04 -5.37 -24.44
C ASN A 20 -9.40 -4.99 -23.85
N GLY A 21 -9.39 -4.42 -22.65
CA GLY A 21 -10.62 -4.01 -21.99
C GLY A 21 -11.13 -2.66 -22.53
N PRO A 22 -12.45 -2.50 -22.73
CA PRO A 22 -13.01 -1.23 -23.14
C PRO A 22 -12.86 -0.18 -22.03
N ILE A 23 -12.65 1.08 -22.42
CA ILE A 23 -12.59 2.23 -21.52
C ILE A 23 -13.59 3.26 -22.04
N ASN A 24 -14.68 3.47 -21.29
CA ASN A 24 -15.67 4.50 -21.61
C ASN A 24 -15.31 5.82 -20.92
N ASP A 25 -15.18 5.75 -19.59
CA ASP A 25 -14.73 6.87 -18.75
C ASP A 25 -13.64 6.34 -17.82
N GLY A 26 -12.39 6.73 -18.09
CA GLY A 26 -11.22 6.28 -17.35
C GLY A 26 -10.92 7.12 -16.11
N HIS A 27 -11.75 8.12 -15.78
CA HIS A 27 -11.47 9.01 -14.66
C HIS A 27 -11.82 8.33 -13.33
N ILE A 28 -10.85 8.29 -12.41
CA ILE A 28 -11.04 7.78 -11.07
C ILE A 28 -11.55 8.93 -10.20
N PRO A 29 -12.80 8.90 -9.70
CA PRO A 29 -13.34 9.99 -8.90
C PRO A 29 -12.62 10.12 -7.56
N LEU A 30 -12.43 11.36 -7.09
CA LEU A 30 -11.93 11.62 -5.74
C LEU A 30 -12.88 11.06 -4.69
N GLY A 31 -12.41 10.09 -3.91
CA GLY A 31 -13.17 9.46 -2.82
C GLY A 31 -14.18 8.43 -3.31
N GLY A 32 -14.05 7.99 -4.57
CA GLY A 32 -14.98 7.06 -5.18
C GLY A 32 -14.30 5.80 -5.72
N THR A 33 -15.04 5.08 -6.57
CA THR A 33 -14.57 3.83 -7.18
C THR A 33 -14.88 3.84 -8.67
N LEU A 34 -13.87 3.60 -9.50
CA LEU A 34 -14.03 3.35 -10.93
C LEU A 34 -14.16 1.85 -11.17
N ARG A 35 -15.09 1.45 -12.04
CA ARG A 35 -15.35 0.06 -12.41
C ARG A 35 -15.22 -0.11 -13.92
N LEU A 36 -14.37 -1.03 -14.35
CA LEU A 36 -14.18 -1.36 -15.77
C LEU A 36 -14.50 -2.84 -15.96
N ASN A 37 -15.32 -3.16 -16.96
CA ASN A 37 -15.79 -4.52 -17.18
C ASN A 37 -15.37 -5.01 -18.58
N VAL A 38 -15.01 -6.29 -18.70
CA VAL A 38 -14.72 -6.95 -19.98
C VAL A 38 -15.33 -8.33 -19.98
N ASP A 39 -15.94 -8.73 -21.10
CA ASP A 39 -16.51 -10.06 -21.26
C ASP A 39 -15.54 -10.99 -21.99
N VAL A 40 -15.35 -12.19 -21.46
CA VAL A 40 -14.40 -13.17 -22.00
C VAL A 40 -15.12 -14.44 -22.41
N ASP A 41 -15.38 -14.54 -23.71
CA ASP A 41 -16.14 -15.66 -24.29
C ASP A 41 -15.29 -16.59 -25.17
N ALA A 42 -14.30 -16.04 -25.86
CA ALA A 42 -13.57 -16.67 -26.96
C ALA A 42 -12.12 -17.01 -26.60
N CYS A 43 -11.92 -17.63 -25.43
CA CYS A 43 -10.60 -18.01 -24.96
C CYS A 43 -10.44 -19.54 -24.95
N HIS A 44 -9.32 -20.06 -25.47
CA HIS A 44 -8.99 -21.50 -25.44
C HIS A 44 -8.53 -21.99 -24.06
N VAL A 45 -8.27 -21.07 -23.14
CA VAL A 45 -7.97 -21.38 -21.73
C VAL A 45 -9.25 -21.84 -21.05
N LYS A 46 -9.22 -22.99 -20.39
CA LYS A 46 -10.36 -23.54 -19.61
C LYS A 46 -10.13 -23.47 -18.11
N LYS A 47 -8.89 -23.64 -17.67
CA LYS A 47 -8.48 -23.59 -16.26
C LYS A 47 -7.37 -22.58 -16.09
N LEU A 48 -7.54 -21.68 -15.15
CA LEU A 48 -6.61 -20.59 -14.90
C LEU A 48 -5.44 -21.03 -14.01
N GLU A 49 -4.25 -20.48 -14.29
CA GLU A 49 -3.07 -20.62 -13.42
C GLU A 49 -2.77 -19.28 -12.74
N HIS A 50 -2.73 -18.20 -13.54
CA HIS A 50 -2.59 -16.85 -13.03
C HIS A 50 -3.36 -15.87 -13.90
N VAL A 51 -3.91 -14.83 -13.25
CA VAL A 51 -4.90 -13.92 -13.82
C VAL A 51 -4.69 -12.52 -13.28
N GLN A 52 -5.30 -11.54 -13.94
CA GLN A 52 -5.45 -10.17 -13.46
C GLN A 52 -6.94 -9.80 -13.27
N VAL A 53 -7.49 -10.05 -12.06
CA VAL A 53 -8.86 -9.69 -11.55
C VAL A 53 -10.02 -10.42 -12.19
N LYS A 54 -11.17 -10.64 -11.48
CA LYS A 54 -12.16 -11.76 -11.55
C LYS A 54 -13.62 -11.50 -12.02
N SER A 55 -14.30 -12.56 -12.49
CA SER A 55 -15.74 -12.89 -12.31
C SER A 55 -16.03 -13.75 -11.03
N GLY A 56 -16.06 -13.16 -9.81
CA GLY A 56 -16.52 -13.85 -8.56
C GLY A 56 -15.61 -13.94 -7.29
N THR A 57 -14.29 -14.11 -7.39
CA THR A 57 -13.28 -14.15 -6.29
C THR A 57 -12.45 -12.88 -6.40
N ARG A 58 -12.56 -12.00 -5.42
CA ARG A 58 -11.90 -10.71 -5.47
C ARG A 58 -10.43 -10.86 -5.11
N SER A 59 -9.54 -10.54 -6.06
CA SER A 59 -8.11 -10.40 -5.77
C SER A 59 -7.73 -8.93 -5.59
N LYS A 60 -6.97 -8.64 -4.54
CA LYS A 60 -6.43 -7.30 -4.29
C LYS A 60 -5.03 -7.24 -4.88
N LEU A 61 -4.90 -6.62 -6.06
CA LEU A 61 -3.63 -6.51 -6.79
C LEU A 61 -2.68 -5.49 -6.16
N LEU A 62 -3.21 -4.40 -5.63
CA LEU A 62 -2.44 -3.35 -4.98
C LEU A 62 -3.17 -2.87 -3.73
N SER A 63 -2.42 -2.66 -2.66
CA SER A 63 -2.88 -2.00 -1.44
C SER A 63 -2.42 -0.55 -1.41
N VAL A 64 -3.14 0.27 -0.63
CA VAL A 64 -2.70 1.64 -0.34
C VAL A 64 -1.30 1.58 0.28
N ARG A 65 -0.35 2.27 -0.34
CA ARG A 65 1.03 2.43 0.15
C ARG A 65 1.17 3.86 0.67
N ARG A 66 1.13 4.06 1.99
CA ARG A 66 1.10 5.41 2.61
C ARG A 66 2.32 6.27 2.28
N ASN A 67 3.47 5.64 2.07
CA ASN A 67 4.74 6.32 1.82
C ASN A 67 5.06 6.48 0.33
N ASP A 68 4.14 6.06 -0.53
CA ASP A 68 4.28 6.14 -1.98
C ASP A 68 3.84 7.53 -2.44
N LYS A 69 4.81 8.44 -2.56
CA LYS A 69 4.62 9.84 -2.99
C LYS A 69 4.87 10.04 -4.48
N ASP A 70 4.88 8.95 -5.24
CA ASP A 70 5.17 9.02 -6.67
C ASP A 70 4.01 9.68 -7.44
N THR A 71 4.36 10.54 -8.40
CA THR A 71 3.43 11.27 -9.27
C THR A 71 3.37 10.70 -10.69
N PHE A 72 4.31 9.82 -11.06
CA PHE A 72 4.38 9.22 -12.39
C PHE A 72 3.33 8.12 -12.63
N GLY A 73 2.72 7.61 -11.57
CA GLY A 73 1.68 6.58 -11.65
C GLY A 73 2.23 5.22 -12.08
N LEU A 74 1.38 4.41 -12.72
CA LEU A 74 1.71 3.04 -13.12
C LEU A 74 1.55 2.90 -14.63
N THR A 75 2.67 2.92 -15.36
CA THR A 75 2.72 2.73 -16.81
C THR A 75 3.25 1.35 -17.15
N ASP A 76 2.52 0.60 -17.98
CA ASP A 76 2.88 -0.77 -18.41
C ASP A 76 3.24 -1.70 -17.23
N TRP A 77 2.49 -1.58 -16.13
CA TRP A 77 2.68 -2.40 -14.94
C TRP A 77 1.80 -3.64 -14.96
N ASP A 78 2.43 -4.81 -15.01
CA ASP A 78 1.74 -6.09 -15.01
C ASP A 78 1.44 -6.54 -13.58
N PHE A 79 0.16 -6.53 -13.22
CA PHE A 79 -0.30 -7.08 -11.96
C PHE A 79 -0.72 -8.55 -12.13
N MET A 80 -0.23 -9.42 -11.27
CA MET A 80 -0.53 -10.85 -11.35
C MET A 80 -1.18 -11.35 -10.06
N THR A 81 -2.10 -12.30 -10.19
CA THR A 81 -2.62 -13.07 -9.07
C THR A 81 -2.81 -14.54 -9.40
N VAL A 82 -2.52 -15.41 -8.44
CA VAL A 82 -2.78 -16.87 -8.48
C VAL A 82 -4.04 -17.26 -7.70
N HIS A 83 -4.78 -16.30 -7.14
CA HIS A 83 -5.97 -16.56 -6.32
C HIS A 83 -7.14 -17.20 -7.10
N LEU A 84 -7.01 -17.28 -8.43
CA LEU A 84 -8.02 -17.80 -9.35
C LEU A 84 -7.61 -19.14 -9.97
N TRP A 85 -6.63 -19.83 -9.39
CA TRP A 85 -6.14 -21.10 -9.93
C TRP A 85 -7.28 -22.13 -10.01
N ASP A 86 -7.31 -22.90 -11.11
CA ASP A 86 -8.30 -23.95 -11.42
C ASP A 86 -9.73 -23.44 -11.71
N GLU A 87 -9.93 -22.13 -11.79
CA GLU A 87 -11.22 -21.55 -12.15
C GLU A 87 -11.38 -21.39 -13.67
N SER A 88 -12.64 -21.35 -14.13
CA SER A 88 -12.92 -21.10 -15.55
C SER A 88 -12.78 -19.61 -15.87
N PRO A 89 -12.07 -19.25 -16.97
CA PRO A 89 -11.90 -17.86 -17.35
C PRO A 89 -13.10 -17.23 -18.05
N ARG A 90 -14.17 -17.99 -18.29
CA ARG A 90 -15.29 -17.53 -19.09
C ARG A 90 -16.24 -16.67 -18.26
N GLY A 91 -16.67 -15.56 -18.84
CA GLY A 91 -17.65 -14.64 -18.26
C GLY A 91 -17.12 -13.23 -18.08
N THR A 92 -17.84 -12.44 -17.28
CA THR A 92 -17.58 -11.01 -17.14
C THR A 92 -16.57 -10.71 -16.04
N TRP A 93 -15.48 -10.06 -16.41
CA TRP A 93 -14.39 -9.68 -15.53
C TRP A 93 -14.50 -8.20 -15.15
N GLU A 94 -14.34 -7.88 -13.87
CA GLU A 94 -14.46 -6.51 -13.36
C GLU A 94 -13.17 -6.02 -12.70
N LEU A 95 -12.60 -4.93 -13.20
CA LEU A 95 -11.47 -4.23 -12.62
C LEU A 95 -11.96 -3.02 -11.80
N LEU A 96 -11.58 -2.97 -10.52
CA LEU A 96 -12.02 -1.95 -9.57
C LEU A 96 -10.84 -1.10 -9.10
N PHE A 97 -10.93 0.21 -9.33
CA PHE A 97 -10.02 1.20 -8.75
C PHE A 97 -10.74 1.93 -7.63
N HIS A 98 -10.15 1.93 -6.44
CA HIS A 98 -10.72 2.59 -5.28
C HIS A 98 -9.77 3.68 -4.79
N HIS A 99 -10.27 4.92 -4.74
CA HIS A 99 -9.54 6.02 -4.11
C HIS A 99 -10.24 6.37 -2.81
N THR A 100 -9.56 6.13 -1.69
CA THR A 100 -9.98 6.69 -0.41
C THR A 100 -9.48 8.13 -0.35
N LYS A 101 -10.40 9.09 -0.19
CA LYS A 101 -9.99 10.38 0.38
C LYS A 101 -9.40 10.06 1.74
N LEU A 102 -8.14 10.42 1.96
CA LEU A 102 -7.70 10.60 3.33
C LEU A 102 -8.68 11.61 3.95
N PRO A 103 -9.17 11.39 5.18
CA PRO A 103 -9.85 12.46 5.88
C PRO A 103 -8.87 13.62 5.88
N THR A 104 -9.17 14.64 5.08
CA THR A 104 -8.77 15.99 5.44
C THR A 104 -9.63 16.31 6.66
N ASP A 105 -9.32 15.69 7.80
CA ASP A 105 -9.21 16.51 8.99
C ASP A 105 -8.09 17.48 8.62
N ILE A 106 -8.48 18.57 7.94
CA ILE A 106 -7.77 19.82 8.09
C ILE A 106 -7.68 19.91 9.61
N PRO A 107 -6.49 19.82 10.22
CA PRO A 107 -6.41 20.19 11.62
C PRO A 107 -7.00 21.60 11.61
N THR A 108 -8.18 21.80 12.22
CA THR A 108 -8.55 23.15 12.68
C THR A 108 -7.27 23.65 13.29
N LYS A 109 -6.65 24.70 12.69
CA LYS A 109 -5.32 25.19 13.06
C LYS A 109 -5.14 24.89 14.54
N PRO A 110 -4.17 24.03 14.93
CA PRO A 110 -4.10 23.55 16.31
C PRO A 110 -4.29 24.76 17.21
N ASP A 111 -5.21 24.66 18.16
CA ASP A 111 -5.42 25.75 19.11
C ASP A 111 -4.04 26.18 19.64
N ILE A 112 -3.87 27.45 19.97
CA ILE A 112 -2.59 28.04 20.39
C ILE A 112 -1.89 27.13 21.40
N GLU A 113 -2.68 26.51 22.30
CA GLU A 113 -2.21 25.55 23.29
C GLU A 113 -1.60 24.26 22.70
N GLU A 114 -2.17 23.68 21.65
CA GLU A 114 -1.61 22.49 20.98
C GLU A 114 -0.35 22.82 20.19
N ARG A 115 -0.30 23.98 19.52
CA ARG A 115 0.90 24.43 18.82
C ARG A 115 2.06 24.65 19.80
N GLU A 116 1.78 25.26 20.95
CA GLU A 116 2.75 25.45 22.02
C GLU A 116 3.23 24.12 22.60
N ARG A 117 2.34 23.15 22.82
CA ARG A 117 2.71 21.80 23.28
C ARG A 117 3.66 21.09 22.31
N VAL A 118 3.38 21.16 21.01
CA VAL A 118 4.22 20.55 19.97
C VAL A 118 5.58 21.23 19.90
N LEU A 119 5.64 22.57 19.98
CA LEU A 119 6.89 23.33 20.00
C LEU A 119 7.74 23.02 21.24
N ILE A 120 7.13 22.99 22.43
CA ILE A 120 7.81 22.63 23.67
C ILE A 120 8.38 21.20 23.57
N GLN A 121 7.63 20.27 23.00
CA GLN A 121 8.07 18.89 22.86
C GLN A 121 9.22 18.74 21.87
N HIS A 122 9.19 19.47 20.75
CA HIS A 122 10.30 19.55 19.79
C HIS A 122 11.56 20.14 20.45
N ASP A 123 11.45 21.27 21.16
CA ASP A 123 12.59 21.89 21.84
C ASP A 123 13.21 20.98 22.92
N LEU A 124 12.38 20.21 23.64
CA LEU A 124 12.85 19.22 24.61
C LEU A 124 13.58 18.04 23.96
N LEU A 125 13.12 17.57 22.80
CA LEU A 125 13.77 16.50 22.04
C LEU A 125 15.08 16.97 21.42
N LYS A 126 15.11 18.18 20.90
CA LYS A 126 16.33 18.84 20.41
C LYS A 126 17.35 19.06 21.53
N ALA A 127 16.93 19.57 22.68
CA ALA A 127 17.79 19.72 23.85
C ALA A 127 18.35 18.36 24.32
N ARG A 128 17.54 17.30 24.35
CA ARG A 128 17.99 15.94 24.68
C ARG A 128 19.04 15.42 23.69
N ARG A 129 18.90 15.74 22.40
CA ARG A 129 19.89 15.40 21.37
C ARG A 129 21.19 16.16 21.57
N ASP A 130 21.10 17.46 21.86
CA ASP A 130 22.26 18.34 22.05
C ASP A 130 22.99 18.05 23.38
N GLU A 131 22.32 17.48 24.39
CA GLU A 131 22.94 16.91 25.59
C GLU A 131 23.76 15.63 25.32
N ILE A 132 23.53 14.93 24.19
CA ILE A 132 24.31 13.75 23.75
C ILE A 132 25.45 14.19 22.83
N VAL A 133 26.19 15.22 23.23
CA VAL A 133 27.45 15.61 22.60
C VAL A 133 28.46 15.86 23.71
N ASP A 134 29.00 14.76 24.24
CA ASP A 134 30.42 14.61 24.59
C ASP A 134 30.61 13.27 25.33
N ASP A 135 30.84 12.18 24.58
CA ASP A 135 31.77 11.14 25.05
C ASP A 135 32.36 10.36 23.87
N TYR A 136 33.27 11.01 23.16
CA TYR A 136 34.24 10.30 22.32
C TYR A 136 35.30 9.74 23.27
N ASN A 137 35.07 8.56 23.87
CA ASN A 137 36.06 7.53 24.25
C ASN A 137 35.48 6.51 25.27
N ASN A 138 34.89 5.39 24.83
CA ASN A 138 35.33 4.08 25.35
C ASN A 138 34.75 2.89 24.57
N TYR A 139 35.63 2.13 23.94
CA TYR A 139 35.36 0.75 23.59
C TYR A 139 35.45 -0.06 24.89
N HIS A 140 34.31 -0.38 25.51
CA HIS A 140 34.22 -1.48 26.46
C HIS A 140 32.91 -2.22 26.28
N ASP A 141 33.03 -3.36 25.62
CA ASP A 141 32.18 -4.52 25.88
C ASP A 141 32.03 -4.68 27.40
N GLU A 142 30.79 -4.75 27.89
CA GLU A 142 30.38 -5.75 28.87
C GLU A 142 28.88 -5.61 29.21
N ILE A 143 28.16 -6.69 28.91
CA ILE A 143 26.79 -6.96 29.35
C ILE A 143 26.80 -7.06 30.88
N HIS A 144 26.10 -6.16 31.58
CA HIS A 144 25.83 -6.31 33.01
C HIS A 144 24.33 -6.15 33.30
N HIS A 145 23.63 -7.28 33.30
CA HIS A 145 22.34 -7.39 33.97
C HIS A 145 22.54 -7.24 35.49
N GLY A 146 22.01 -6.15 36.06
CA GLY A 146 21.40 -6.00 37.40
C GLY A 146 22.16 -6.44 38.66
N ARG A 147 22.22 -5.54 39.67
CA ARG A 147 22.45 -5.96 41.08
C ARG A 147 21.73 -5.17 42.18
N PHE A 148 21.14 -3.99 41.94
CA PHE A 148 20.34 -3.31 42.95
C PHE A 148 19.07 -2.74 42.34
N GLY A 149 17.93 -3.16 42.89
CA GLY A 149 16.60 -2.98 42.32
C GLY A 149 15.93 -1.69 42.75
N GLU A 150 16.42 -0.55 42.25
CA GLU A 150 15.69 0.72 42.32
C GLU A 150 15.34 1.30 40.94
N ASP A 151 15.68 0.61 39.85
CA ASP A 151 15.33 1.02 38.47
C ASP A 151 13.91 0.61 38.04
N TYR A 152 13.02 0.30 38.97
CA TYR A 152 11.62 -0.01 38.67
C TYR A 152 10.71 1.07 39.25
N MET A 153 9.86 1.61 38.36
CA MET A 153 8.84 2.66 38.57
C MET A 153 9.32 4.10 38.30
N ARG A 154 9.61 4.40 37.03
CA ARG A 154 9.12 5.66 36.45
C ARG A 154 8.16 5.33 35.31
N ASP A 155 6.91 5.09 35.71
CA ASP A 155 5.78 5.04 34.79
C ASP A 155 5.61 6.43 34.15
N GLN A 156 6.16 6.62 32.96
CA GLN A 156 5.63 7.59 32.02
C GLN A 156 4.93 6.80 30.91
N VAL A 157 3.67 6.51 31.22
CA VAL A 157 2.61 6.25 30.26
C VAL A 157 2.63 7.40 29.25
N PHE A 158 2.81 7.10 27.96
CA PHE A 158 2.24 7.69 26.74
C PHE A 158 3.14 7.30 25.54
N PRO A 159 2.58 6.97 24.36
CA PRO A 159 3.38 6.53 23.21
C PRO A 159 4.27 7.67 22.72
N VAL A 160 5.59 7.50 22.88
CA VAL A 160 6.60 8.45 22.45
C VAL A 160 6.75 8.31 20.93
N ALA A 161 6.44 9.37 20.18
CA ALA A 161 6.83 9.48 18.78
C ALA A 161 8.36 9.33 18.70
N GLN A 162 8.81 8.36 17.90
CA GLN A 162 10.22 7.91 17.89
C GLN A 162 11.14 8.79 17.04
N ASP A 163 10.59 9.69 16.22
CA ASP A 163 11.36 10.51 15.29
C ASP A 163 10.81 11.94 15.18
N GLU A 164 11.70 12.94 15.25
CA GLU A 164 11.37 14.37 15.06
C GLU A 164 10.83 14.68 13.67
N SER A 165 11.11 13.82 12.68
CA SER A 165 10.63 13.97 11.30
C SER A 165 9.10 13.97 11.18
N GLU A 166 8.37 13.40 12.15
CA GLU A 166 6.91 13.47 12.19
C GLU A 166 6.39 14.82 12.69
N LEU A 167 7.13 15.52 13.57
CA LEU A 167 6.75 16.84 14.10
C LEU A 167 7.03 17.98 13.11
N ASP A 168 8.11 17.90 12.32
CA ASP A 168 8.45 18.89 11.29
C ASP A 168 7.36 19.00 10.21
N ASN A 169 6.70 17.88 9.89
CA ASN A 169 5.59 17.86 8.93
C ASN A 169 4.32 18.51 9.49
N LEU A 170 4.17 18.60 10.82
CA LEU A 170 3.00 19.23 11.46
C LEU A 170 3.12 20.76 11.58
N LEU A 171 4.33 21.30 11.47
CA LEU A 171 4.64 22.73 11.59
C LEU A 171 4.76 23.44 10.23
N GLN A 172 4.69 22.71 9.11
CA GLN A 172 4.65 23.30 7.78
C GLN A 172 3.26 23.93 7.53
N GLU A 173 3.26 25.23 7.24
CA GLU A 173 2.08 25.90 6.71
C GLU A 173 1.91 25.46 5.25
N ASP A 174 0.83 24.72 4.96
CA ASP A 174 0.43 24.41 3.58
C ASP A 174 0.00 25.71 2.86
N GLU A 175 0.98 26.43 2.32
CA GLU A 175 0.79 27.38 1.21
C GLU A 175 0.61 26.58 -0.07
N GLY A 176 -0.62 26.11 -0.31
CA GLY A 176 -0.90 25.26 -1.45
C GLY A 176 -2.38 24.98 -1.67
N SER A 177 -3.18 26.03 -1.94
CA SER A 177 -4.47 25.83 -2.62
C SER A 177 -4.21 25.49 -4.10
N GLU A 178 -3.64 24.32 -4.38
CA GLU A 178 -3.78 23.74 -5.70
C GLU A 178 -5.23 23.28 -5.82
N SER A 179 -5.92 23.77 -6.84
CA SER A 179 -7.28 23.35 -7.17
C SER A 179 -7.35 21.83 -7.18
N ALA A 180 -7.95 21.23 -6.14
CA ALA A 180 -8.13 19.80 -6.05
C ALA A 180 -8.87 19.36 -7.31
N GLY A 181 -8.15 18.73 -8.25
CA GLY A 181 -8.73 18.24 -9.48
C GLY A 181 -9.91 17.33 -9.17
N GLU A 182 -10.98 17.41 -9.95
CA GLU A 182 -12.23 16.64 -9.72
C GLU A 182 -11.99 15.11 -9.64
N TYR A 183 -10.84 14.64 -10.13
CA TYR A 183 -10.47 13.24 -10.26
C TYR A 183 -9.13 12.94 -9.57
N ALA A 184 -9.03 11.74 -8.97
CA ALA A 184 -7.82 11.22 -8.32
C ALA A 184 -6.76 10.72 -9.31
N GLY A 185 -7.15 10.40 -10.53
CA GLY A 185 -6.27 9.82 -11.55
C GLY A 185 -7.06 9.39 -12.78
N THR A 186 -6.36 8.93 -13.81
CA THR A 186 -6.97 8.46 -15.06
C THR A 186 -6.39 7.11 -15.49
N VAL A 187 -7.25 6.26 -16.05
CA VAL A 187 -6.87 4.98 -16.66
C VAL A 187 -6.97 5.14 -18.17
N THR A 188 -5.84 5.11 -18.85
CA THR A 188 -5.76 5.30 -20.31
C THR A 188 -5.86 4.00 -21.09
N LYS A 189 -5.33 2.91 -20.53
CA LYS A 189 -5.30 1.59 -21.13
C LYS A 189 -5.25 0.52 -20.05
N TRP A 190 -5.95 -0.58 -20.28
CA TRP A 190 -5.74 -1.80 -19.51
C TRP A 190 -5.94 -3.02 -20.41
N VAL A 191 -5.20 -4.08 -20.10
CA VAL A 191 -5.23 -5.35 -20.83
C VAL A 191 -5.34 -6.46 -19.80
N LEU A 192 -6.25 -7.40 -20.05
CA LEU A 192 -6.39 -8.60 -19.26
C LEU A 192 -5.67 -9.74 -19.98
N THR A 193 -4.62 -10.28 -19.36
CA THR A 193 -3.97 -11.50 -19.86
C THR A 193 -4.28 -12.67 -18.95
N LEU A 194 -4.80 -13.73 -19.54
CA LEU A 194 -5.19 -14.97 -18.87
C LEU A 194 -4.22 -16.07 -19.29
N TYR A 195 -3.75 -16.83 -18.31
CA TYR A 195 -2.87 -17.96 -18.52
C TYR A 195 -3.49 -19.21 -17.93
N GLY A 196 -3.33 -20.33 -18.64
CA GLY A 196 -3.83 -21.59 -18.15
C GLY A 196 -3.82 -22.70 -19.19
N THR A 197 -4.55 -23.77 -18.95
CA THR A 197 -4.54 -24.95 -19.82
C THR A 197 -5.88 -25.11 -20.54
N GLY A 198 -5.85 -25.78 -21.69
CA GLY A 198 -7.03 -26.03 -22.54
C GLY A 198 -7.78 -27.33 -22.22
N GLU A 199 -7.30 -28.13 -21.26
CA GLU A 199 -7.90 -29.43 -20.89
C GLU A 199 -8.96 -29.29 -19.79
#